data_AF-A0A945RP69-F1
#
_entry.id   AF-A0A945RP69-F1
#
_cell.length_a   1.000
_cell.length_b   1.000
_cell.length_c   1.000
_cell.angle_alpha   90.00
_cell.angle_beta   90.00
_cell.angle_gamma   90.00
#
_symmetry.space_group_name_H-M   'P 1'
#
loop_
_entity.id
_entity.type
_entity.pdbx_description
1 polymer ?
#
loop_
_entity_poly.entity_id
_entity_poly.type
_entity_poly.pdbx_seq_one_letter_code
_entity_poly.pdbx_strand_id
1 'polypeptide(L)'
;MRYFLTAAIMALTVSTSALACSGTEDYPAAVKALENNQHLSAEQKDVLMKDLMAGMAIHDDGHKTSNMSKMGQSLQILQTLKPKIAN
;
A
#
# COMPACT_ATOMS: atom_id res chain seq x y z
N MET A 1 -14.72 -47.86 13.73
CA MET A 1 -15.15 -47.38 12.39
C MET A 1 -16.24 -46.34 12.55
N ARG A 2 -16.03 -45.12 12.06
CA ARG A 2 -16.91 -44.39 11.12
C ARG A 2 -16.55 -42.92 11.15
N TYR A 3 -15.83 -42.57 10.09
CA TYR A 3 -15.45 -41.24 9.63
C TYR A 3 -16.66 -40.30 9.62
N PHE A 4 -16.55 -39.15 10.29
CA PHE A 4 -17.35 -37.99 9.95
C PHE A 4 -16.47 -37.02 9.16
N LEU A 5 -16.45 -37.27 7.84
CA LEU A 5 -16.09 -36.29 6.83
C LEU A 5 -17.07 -35.11 6.93
N THR A 6 -16.60 -33.96 7.37
CA THR A 6 -17.25 -32.68 7.08
C THR A 6 -16.43 -31.98 6.01
N ALA A 7 -16.92 -32.10 4.78
CA ALA A 7 -16.48 -31.33 3.64
C ALA A 7 -16.85 -29.85 3.91
N ALA A 8 -15.86 -29.07 4.35
CA ALA A 8 -15.99 -27.63 4.45
C ALA A 8 -15.77 -27.04 3.06
N ILE A 9 -16.91 -26.64 2.50
CA ILE A 9 -17.13 -25.91 1.26
C ILE A 9 -16.46 -24.53 1.36
N MET A 10 -16.03 -24.04 0.18
CA MET A 10 -16.25 -22.66 -0.30
C MET A 10 -15.08 -21.67 -0.33
N ALA A 11 -14.85 -21.21 -1.58
CA ALA A 11 -14.50 -19.85 -1.98
C ALA A 11 -13.13 -19.29 -1.58
N LEU A 12 -12.08 -19.75 -2.26
CA LEU A 12 -10.87 -18.95 -2.46
C LEU A 12 -10.92 -18.27 -3.84
N THR A 13 -11.84 -17.33 -4.02
CA THR A 13 -11.77 -16.32 -5.09
C THR A 13 -11.39 -14.99 -4.46
N VAL A 14 -10.18 -14.92 -3.91
CA VAL A 14 -9.67 -13.70 -3.26
C VAL A 14 -8.94 -12.83 -4.29
N SER A 15 -9.68 -11.83 -4.78
CA SER A 15 -9.26 -10.42 -4.77
C SER A 15 -7.92 -10.03 -5.44
N THR A 16 -7.73 -10.29 -6.73
CA THR A 16 -6.66 -9.62 -7.50
C THR A 16 -6.96 -8.14 -7.77
N SER A 17 -8.24 -7.74 -7.77
CA SER A 17 -8.67 -6.35 -7.98
C SER A 17 -8.35 -5.40 -6.81
N ALA A 18 -8.08 -5.94 -5.61
CA ALA A 18 -7.88 -5.13 -4.41
C ALA A 18 -6.47 -4.51 -4.31
N LEU A 19 -5.46 -5.13 -4.92
CA LEU A 19 -4.08 -4.62 -4.89
C LEU A 19 -3.91 -3.36 -5.73
N ALA A 20 -4.62 -3.25 -6.86
CA ALA A 20 -4.56 -2.05 -7.70
C ALA A 20 -5.14 -0.83 -6.99
N CYS A 21 -6.15 -1.00 -6.13
CA CYS A 21 -6.76 0.10 -5.40
C CYS A 21 -6.14 0.35 -4.03
N SER A 22 -5.32 -0.56 -3.49
CA SER A 22 -4.80 -0.44 -2.12
C SER A 22 -3.94 0.82 -1.93
N GLY A 23 -3.29 1.33 -2.99
CA GLY A 23 -2.55 2.58 -2.91
C GLY A 23 -3.43 3.79 -2.60
N THR A 24 -4.68 3.82 -3.07
CA THR A 24 -5.60 4.94 -2.82
C THR A 24 -5.94 5.17 -1.35
N GLU A 25 -5.95 4.10 -0.54
CA GLU A 25 -6.16 4.19 0.92
C GLU A 25 -4.83 4.22 1.69
N ASP A 26 -3.84 3.47 1.24
CA ASP A 26 -2.57 3.32 1.95
C ASP A 26 -1.69 4.58 1.87
N TYR A 27 -1.70 5.32 0.76
CA TYR A 27 -0.92 6.55 0.65
C TYR A 27 -1.42 7.64 1.61
N PRO A 28 -2.73 7.98 1.67
CA PRO A 28 -3.25 8.91 2.68
C PRO A 28 -2.97 8.47 4.12
N ALA A 29 -3.04 7.16 4.40
CA ALA A 29 -2.70 6.64 5.72
C ALA A 29 -1.21 6.85 6.06
N ALA A 30 -0.31 6.60 5.11
CA ALA A 30 1.13 6.82 5.29
C ALA A 30 1.48 8.31 5.47
N VAL A 31 0.82 9.21 4.74
CA VAL A 31 0.96 10.68 4.91
C VAL A 31 0.57 11.07 6.34
N LYS A 32 -0.61 10.65 6.83
CA LYS A 32 -1.03 10.93 8.20
C LYS A 32 -0.08 10.35 9.25
N ALA A 33 0.45 9.15 9.01
CA ALA A 33 1.44 8.55 9.91
C ALA A 33 2.73 9.37 9.96
N LEU A 34 3.20 9.87 8.81
CA LEU A 34 4.39 10.72 8.72
C LEU A 34 4.20 12.07 9.42
N GLU A 35 3.06 12.71 9.22
CA GLU A 35 2.72 13.98 9.87
C GLU A 35 2.73 13.83 11.40
N ASN A 36 2.13 12.74 11.91
CA ASN A 36 2.01 12.45 13.33
C ASN A 36 3.27 11.83 13.97
N ASN A 37 4.28 11.45 13.19
CA ASN A 37 5.50 10.84 13.72
C ASN A 37 6.26 11.86 14.60
N GLN A 38 6.55 11.51 15.85
CA GLN A 38 7.24 12.41 16.80
C GLN A 38 8.76 12.24 16.84
N HIS A 39 9.29 11.22 16.16
CA HIS A 39 10.70 10.82 16.20
C HIS A 39 11.51 11.38 15.02
N LEU A 40 10.84 11.74 13.93
CA LEU A 40 11.46 12.30 12.73
C LEU A 40 11.60 13.83 12.84
N SER A 41 12.77 14.33 12.44
CA SER A 41 13.00 15.76 12.26
C SER A 41 12.15 16.32 11.12
N ALA A 42 11.97 17.65 11.09
CA ALA A 42 11.25 18.30 9.99
C ALA A 42 11.88 18.01 8.61
N GLU A 43 13.21 17.94 8.53
CA GLU A 43 13.93 17.62 7.30
C GLU A 43 13.70 16.17 6.86
N GLN A 44 13.73 15.22 7.81
CA GLN A 44 13.42 13.82 7.51
C GLN A 44 11.96 13.66 7.04
N LYS A 45 11.03 14.41 7.64
CA LYS A 45 9.64 14.43 7.21
C LYS A 45 9.47 14.99 5.81
N ASP A 46 10.15 16.08 5.48
CA ASP A 46 10.10 16.67 4.14
C ASP A 46 10.60 15.70 3.05
N VAL A 47 11.72 15.01 3.32
CA VAL A 47 12.25 13.98 2.41
C VAL A 47 11.25 12.84 2.20
N LEU A 48 10.74 12.28 3.29
CA LEU A 48 9.77 11.17 3.21
C LEU A 48 8.44 11.59 2.58
N MET A 49 8.02 12.85 2.79
CA MET A 49 6.81 13.40 2.18
C MET A 49 6.96 13.48 0.66
N LYS A 50 8.10 13.99 0.17
CA LYS A 50 8.41 14.05 -1.26
C LYS A 50 8.39 12.65 -1.90
N ASP A 51 8.97 11.66 -1.22
CA ASP A 51 8.95 10.27 -1.71
C ASP A 51 7.53 9.69 -1.73
N LEU A 52 6.71 9.97 -0.71
CA LEU A 52 5.29 9.57 -0.68
C LEU A 52 4.51 10.20 -1.83
N MET A 53 4.68 11.51 -2.07
CA MET A 53 4.00 12.22 -3.16
C MET A 53 4.43 11.71 -4.53
N ALA A 54 5.73 11.42 -4.73
CA ALA A 54 6.23 10.82 -5.96
C ALA A 54 5.62 9.43 -6.21
N GLY A 55 5.55 8.59 -5.18
CA GLY A 55 4.90 7.29 -5.26
C GLY A 55 3.40 7.38 -5.58
N MET A 56 2.67 8.28 -4.91
CA MET A 56 1.24 8.52 -5.15
C MET A 56 1.00 8.98 -6.59
N ALA A 57 1.83 9.88 -7.12
CA ALA A 57 1.73 10.32 -8.51
C ALA A 57 1.91 9.17 -9.51
N ILE A 58 2.84 8.25 -9.25
CA ILE A 58 3.03 7.04 -10.07
C ILE A 58 1.80 6.13 -9.97
N HIS A 59 1.21 5.99 -8.79
CA HIS A 59 0.00 5.19 -8.58
C HIS A 59 -1.20 5.74 -9.36
N ASP A 60 -1.44 7.05 -9.24
CA ASP A 60 -2.51 7.76 -9.94
C ASP A 60 -2.33 7.69 -11.46
N ASP A 61 -1.09 7.84 -11.95
CA ASP A 61 -0.78 7.67 -13.36
C ASP A 61 -0.97 6.22 -13.83
N GLY A 62 -0.66 5.25 -12.97
CA GLY A 62 -0.99 3.83 -13.16
C GLY A 62 -2.49 3.61 -13.35
N HIS A 63 -3.33 4.25 -12.53
CA HIS A 63 -4.79 4.23 -12.71
C HIS A 63 -5.23 4.90 -14.00
N LYS A 64 -4.72 6.11 -14.29
CA LYS A 64 -5.09 6.89 -15.49
C LYS A 64 -4.74 6.16 -16.79
N THR A 65 -3.65 5.41 -16.78
CA THR A 65 -3.13 4.71 -17.97
C THR A 65 -3.42 3.21 -17.96
N SER A 66 -4.17 2.70 -16.98
CA SER A 66 -4.38 1.27 -16.75
C SER A 66 -3.07 0.46 -16.70
N ASN A 67 -1.97 1.09 -16.26
CA ASN A 67 -0.64 0.52 -16.26
C ASN A 67 -0.35 -0.18 -14.92
N MET A 68 -0.51 -1.50 -14.93
CA MET A 68 -0.28 -2.37 -13.77
C MET A 68 1.18 -2.34 -13.28
N SER A 69 2.15 -2.10 -14.18
CA SER A 69 3.56 -2.00 -13.79
C SER A 69 3.81 -0.74 -12.95
N LYS A 70 3.20 0.39 -13.31
CA LYS A 70 3.27 1.63 -12.50
C LYS A 70 2.58 1.46 -11.16
N MET A 71 1.41 0.82 -11.11
CA MET A 71 0.74 0.52 -9.84
C MET A 71 1.57 -0.41 -8.95
N GLY A 72 2.22 -1.42 -9.52
CA GLY A 72 3.16 -2.27 -8.77
C GLY A 72 4.36 -1.48 -8.25
N GLN A 73 4.95 -0.62 -9.08
CA GLN A 73 6.08 0.24 -8.71
C GLN A 73 5.71 1.20 -7.58
N SER A 74 4.56 1.85 -7.64
CA SER A 74 4.12 2.76 -6.57
C SER A 74 3.95 2.00 -5.26
N LEU A 75 3.34 0.80 -5.27
CA LEU A 75 3.18 0.00 -4.06
C LEU A 75 4.52 -0.44 -3.46
N GLN A 76 5.53 -0.74 -4.27
CA GLN A 76 6.89 -1.03 -3.79
C GLN A 76 7.53 0.18 -3.11
N ILE A 77 7.36 1.38 -3.66
CA ILE A 77 7.80 2.64 -3.03
C ILE A 77 7.13 2.77 -1.66
N LEU A 78 5.81 2.61 -1.60
CA LEU A 78 5.05 2.72 -0.37
C LEU A 78 5.49 1.71 0.69
N GLN A 79 5.73 0.45 0.31
CA GLN A 79 6.26 -0.58 1.21
C GLN A 79 7.66 -0.24 1.75
N THR A 80 8.48 0.45 0.96
CA THR A 80 9.82 0.90 1.37
C THR A 80 9.76 2.08 2.34
N LEU A 81 8.74 2.94 2.22
CA LEU A 81 8.56 4.13 3.06
C LEU A 81 7.86 3.83 4.39
N LYS A 82 6.87 2.92 4.40
CA LYS A 82 6.13 2.52 5.62
C LYS A 82 7.04 2.22 6.83
N PRO A 83 8.12 1.41 6.74
CA PRO A 83 8.99 1.18 7.89
C PRO A 83 9.79 2.41 8.30
N LYS A 84 10.15 3.31 7.38
CA LYS A 84 10.86 4.55 7.71
C LYS A 84 9.97 5.55 8.46
N ILE A 85 8.67 5.50 8.18
CA ILE A 85 7.64 6.33 8.83
C ILE A 85 7.22 5.75 10.18
N ALA A 86 7.33 4.44 10.37
CA ALA A 86 6.94 3.75 11.60
C ALA A 86 8.02 3.73 12.69
N ASN A 87 9.27 4.09 12.36
CA ASN A 87 10.37 4.26 13.31
C ASN A 87 10.44 5.71 13.83
#